data_AF-A0A7C0V3T1-F1
#
_entry.id   AF-A0A7C0V3T1-F1
#
_cell.length_a   1.000
_cell.length_b   1.000
_cell.length_c   1.000
_cell.angle_alpha   90.00
_cell.angle_beta   90.00
_cell.angle_gamma   90.00
#
_symmetry.space_group_name_H-M   'P 1'
#
loop_
_entity.id
_entity.type
_entity.pdbx_description
1 polymer ?
#
loop_
_entity_poly.entity_id
_entity_poly.type
_entity_poly.pdbx_seq_one_letter_code
_entity_poly.pdbx_strand_id
1 'polypeptide(L)'
;MPSALRGLPSIAVRRDGEILLFDCGEGTQRAMAKARLGFGRPMRIFITHLHGDHVLGLPGLIQTMNLLGRERPLHIYGPRGLGGFLEAVSRFISPPEFPL
;
A
#
# COMPACT_ATOMS: atom_id res chain seq x y z
N MET A 1 -16.28 5.93 -3.83
CA MET A 1 -15.71 7.16 -4.42
C MET A 1 -15.23 8.10 -3.32
N PRO A 2 -14.07 8.76 -3.47
CA PRO A 2 -13.57 9.72 -2.49
C PRO A 2 -14.35 11.03 -2.53
N SER A 3 -14.29 11.81 -1.45
CA SER A 3 -14.80 13.17 -1.36
C SER A 3 -13.71 14.11 -0.83
N ALA A 4 -13.98 15.42 -0.82
CA ALA A 4 -13.04 16.41 -0.28
C ALA A 4 -12.62 16.14 1.18
N LEU A 5 -13.52 15.57 1.99
CA LEU A 5 -13.32 15.34 3.42
C LEU A 5 -13.03 13.89 3.79
N ARG A 6 -13.24 12.95 2.87
CA ARG A 6 -13.12 11.51 3.14
C ARG A 6 -12.39 10.83 1.98
N GLY A 7 -11.21 10.31 2.28
CA GLY A 7 -10.46 9.43 1.36
C GLY A 7 -11.10 8.05 1.22
N LEU A 8 -10.46 7.22 0.40
CA LEU A 8 -10.85 5.82 0.20
C LEU A 8 -10.44 4.94 1.39
N PRO A 9 -11.00 3.72 1.51
CA PRO A 9 -10.66 2.78 2.57
C PRO A 9 -9.16 2.54 2.71
N SER A 10 -8.64 2.88 3.89
CA SER A 10 -7.34 2.45 4.39
C SER A 10 -7.27 2.72 5.89
N ILE A 11 -6.98 1.70 6.69
CA ILE A 11 -6.87 1.79 8.14
C ILE A 11 -5.48 1.32 8.55
N ALA A 12 -4.74 2.15 9.28
CA ALA A 12 -3.43 1.79 9.79
C ALA A 12 -3.50 1.51 11.30
N VAL A 13 -3.06 0.33 11.71
CA VAL A 13 -2.82 -0.04 13.11
C VAL A 13 -1.32 -0.06 13.34
N ARG A 14 -0.85 0.69 14.34
CA ARG A 14 0.57 0.71 14.74
C ARG A 14 0.75 -0.10 16.01
N ARG A 15 1.58 -1.15 15.93
CA ARG A 15 1.85 -2.09 17.02
C ARG A 15 3.35 -2.36 17.05
N ASP A 16 3.99 -2.10 18.18
CA ASP A 16 5.42 -2.43 18.41
C ASP A 16 6.37 -1.95 17.29
N GLY A 17 6.09 -0.77 16.73
CA GLY A 17 6.89 -0.16 15.66
C GLY A 17 6.58 -0.63 14.24
N GLU A 18 5.77 -1.69 14.08
CA GLU A 18 5.22 -2.19 12.82
C GLU A 18 3.91 -1.48 12.45
N ILE A 19 3.66 -1.36 11.15
CA ILE A 19 2.38 -0.87 10.59
C ILE A 19 1.63 -2.05 9.97
N LEU A 20 0.40 -2.27 10.44
CA LEU A 20 -0.57 -3.16 9.81
C LEU A 20 -1.59 -2.29 9.08
N LEU A 21 -1.56 -2.32 7.75
CA LEU A 21 -2.43 -1.53 6.89
C LEU A 21 -3.55 -2.41 6.35
N PHE A 22 -4.80 -2.04 6.60
CA PHE A 22 -5.98 -2.73 6.09
C PHE A 22 -6.59 -1.90 4.96
N ASP A 23 -6.61 -2.48 3.77
CA ASP A 23 -6.89 -1.86 2.49
C ASP A 23 -5.97 -0.69 2.12
N CYS A 24 -5.88 -0.44 0.83
CA CYS A 24 -5.03 0.58 0.25
C CYS A 24 -5.73 1.25 -0.93
N GLY A 25 -6.76 2.03 -0.63
CA GLY A 25 -7.42 2.89 -1.63
C GLY A 25 -6.49 3.98 -2.18
N GLU A 26 -6.85 4.55 -3.32
CA GLU A 26 -6.10 5.64 -3.95
C GLU A 26 -5.84 6.79 -2.97
N GLY A 27 -4.59 7.27 -2.95
CA GLY A 27 -4.17 8.37 -2.07
C GLY A 27 -3.76 7.96 -0.66
N THR A 28 -3.76 6.66 -0.34
CA THR A 28 -3.29 6.13 0.96
C THR A 28 -1.90 6.65 1.34
N GLN A 29 -0.96 6.74 0.40
CA GLN A 29 0.38 7.30 0.65
C GLN A 29 0.34 8.76 1.17
N ARG A 30 -0.62 9.57 0.69
CA ARG A 30 -0.81 10.95 1.18
C ARG A 30 -1.39 10.95 2.59
N ALA A 31 -2.34 10.07 2.88
CA ALA A 31 -2.92 9.91 4.21
C ALA A 31 -1.85 9.45 5.23
N MET A 32 -1.00 8.50 4.85
CA MET A 32 0.13 8.04 5.66
C MET A 32 1.14 9.15 5.96
N ALA A 33 1.47 9.98 4.96
CA ALA A 33 2.35 11.14 5.14
C ALA A 33 1.74 12.14 6.14
N LYS A 34 0.44 12.48 5.99
CA LYS A 34 -0.28 13.35 6.94
C LYS A 34 -0.28 12.79 8.37
N ALA A 35 -0.46 11.48 8.51
CA ALA A 35 -0.46 10.77 9.78
C ALA A 35 0.95 10.49 10.36
N ARG A 36 2.02 10.90 9.65
CA ARG A 36 3.42 10.70 10.05
C ARG A 36 3.75 9.24 10.40
N LEU A 37 3.19 8.29 9.65
CA LEU A 37 3.40 6.86 9.90
C LEU A 37 4.81 6.40 9.46
N GLY A 38 5.34 7.00 8.39
CA GLY A 38 6.64 6.67 7.83
C GLY A 38 6.61 5.46 6.88
N PHE A 39 7.48 5.47 5.87
CA PHE A 39 7.49 4.47 4.79
C PHE A 39 8.57 3.40 4.95
N GLY A 40 9.54 3.59 5.85
CA GLY A 40 10.64 2.67 6.12
C GLY A 40 10.42 1.69 7.29
N ARG A 41 9.25 1.72 7.94
CA ARG A 41 8.93 0.82 9.06
C ARG A 41 8.62 -0.61 8.56
N PRO A 42 8.75 -1.64 9.42
CA PRO A 42 8.13 -2.94 9.16
C PRO A 42 6.66 -2.75 8.83
N MET A 43 6.17 -3.41 7.77
CA MET A 43 4.83 -3.17 7.27
C MET A 43 4.22 -4.43 6.65
N ARG A 44 2.93 -4.62 6.95
CA ARG A 44 2.07 -5.63 6.34
C ARG A 44 0.81 -4.95 5.82
N ILE A 45 0.41 -5.29 4.61
CA ILE A 45 -0.81 -4.78 3.99
C ILE A 45 -1.79 -5.94 3.81
N PHE A 46 -3.04 -5.74 4.21
CA PHE A 46 -4.13 -6.71 4.12
C PHE A 46 -5.23 -6.13 3.24
N ILE A 47 -5.45 -6.73 2.07
CA ILE A 47 -6.50 -6.33 1.13
C ILE A 47 -7.73 -7.20 1.37
N THR A 48 -8.86 -6.57 1.67
CA THR A 48 -10.12 -7.28 1.97
C THR A 48 -10.74 -7.89 0.73
N HIS A 49 -10.77 -7.15 -0.38
CA HIS A 49 -11.31 -7.59 -1.67
C HIS A 49 -10.74 -6.73 -2.83
N LEU A 50 -10.96 -7.13 -4.09
CA LEU A 50 -10.33 -6.50 -5.27
C LEU A 50 -11.21 -5.43 -5.95
N HIS A 51 -12.03 -4.69 -5.19
CA HIS A 51 -12.63 -3.47 -5.73
C HIS A 51 -11.59 -2.35 -5.78
N GLY A 52 -11.70 -1.50 -6.81
CA GLY A 52 -10.69 -0.50 -7.11
C GLY A 52 -10.42 0.46 -5.93
N ASP A 53 -11.44 0.77 -5.15
CA ASP A 53 -11.34 1.64 -3.99
C ASP A 53 -10.58 1.04 -2.79
N HIS A 54 -10.30 -0.26 -2.80
CA HIS A 54 -9.51 -0.95 -1.77
C HIS A 54 -8.08 -1.30 -2.21
N VAL A 55 -7.78 -1.28 -3.52
CA VAL A 55 -6.53 -1.84 -4.05
C VAL A 55 -5.70 -0.88 -4.91
N LEU A 56 -6.33 0.13 -5.55
CA LEU A 56 -5.65 0.99 -6.52
C LEU A 56 -4.61 1.95 -5.91
N GLY A 57 -4.53 2.06 -4.59
CA GLY A 57 -3.45 2.76 -3.90
C GLY A 57 -2.15 1.97 -3.82
N LEU A 58 -2.18 0.64 -3.98
CA LEU A 58 -0.98 -0.21 -3.84
C LEU A 58 0.16 0.20 -4.78
N PRO A 59 -0.06 0.40 -6.10
CA PRO A 59 1.02 0.79 -7.00
C PRO A 59 1.70 2.09 -6.57
N GLY A 60 0.89 3.12 -6.24
CA GLY A 60 1.42 4.41 -5.81
C GLY A 60 2.18 4.34 -4.48
N LEU A 61 1.71 3.52 -3.53
CA LEU A 61 2.39 3.31 -2.25
C LEU A 61 3.73 2.58 -2.43
N ILE A 62 3.77 1.53 -3.23
CA ILE A 62 4.99 0.75 -3.54
C ILE A 62 6.02 1.65 -4.23
N GLN A 63 5.63 2.40 -5.26
CA GLN A 63 6.57 3.32 -5.93
C GLN A 63 7.05 4.43 -5.00
N THR A 64 6.20 4.94 -4.10
CA THR A 64 6.63 5.92 -3.08
C THR A 64 7.68 5.32 -2.16
N MET A 65 7.49 4.08 -1.69
CA MET A 65 8.50 3.38 -0.88
C MET A 65 9.80 3.15 -1.64
N ASN A 66 9.70 2.82 -2.93
CA ASN A 66 10.87 2.60 -3.80
C ASN A 66 11.69 3.88 -3.97
N LEU A 67 11.03 4.99 -4.30
CA LEU A 67 11.66 6.32 -4.42
C LEU A 67 12.32 6.79 -3.12
N LEU A 68 11.82 6.35 -1.97
CA LEU A 68 12.36 6.68 -0.66
C LEU A 68 13.46 5.70 -0.20
N GLY A 69 13.93 4.82 -1.08
CA GLY A 69 15.03 3.90 -0.78
C GLY A 69 14.68 2.88 0.30
N ARG A 70 13.43 2.39 0.33
CA ARG A 70 13.08 1.29 1.22
C ARG A 70 13.93 0.07 0.86
N GLU A 71 14.55 -0.55 1.86
CA GLU A 71 15.29 -1.82 1.70
C GLU A 71 14.54 -3.01 2.35
N ARG A 72 13.64 -2.73 3.29
CA ARG A 72 12.93 -3.75 4.07
C ARG A 72 11.84 -4.45 3.24
N PRO A 73 11.60 -5.75 3.45
CA PRO A 73 10.48 -6.45 2.82
C PRO A 73 9.13 -5.77 3.09
N LEU A 74 8.23 -5.80 2.12
CA LEU A 74 6.83 -5.41 2.26
C LEU A 74 5.96 -6.63 2.06
N HIS A 75 5.21 -7.06 3.08
CA HIS A 75 4.32 -8.21 2.94
C HIS A 75 2.90 -7.77 2.59
N ILE A 76 2.33 -8.32 1.51
CA ILE A 76 0.96 -8.03 1.09
C ILE A 76 0.13 -9.33 1.10
N TYR A 77 -1.00 -9.29 1.80
CA TYR A 77 -1.95 -10.38 1.96
C TYR A 77 -3.28 -9.97 1.33
N GLY A 78 -3.99 -10.90 0.70
CA GLY A 78 -5.31 -10.62 0.14
C GLY A 78 -5.93 -11.80 -0.60
N PRO A 79 -7.07 -11.58 -1.27
CA PRO A 79 -7.82 -12.63 -1.96
C PRO A 79 -7.10 -13.14 -3.22
N ARG A 80 -7.58 -14.27 -3.74
CA ARG A 80 -7.17 -14.80 -5.05
C ARG A 80 -7.28 -13.70 -6.11
N GLY A 81 -6.23 -13.53 -6.91
CA GLY A 81 -6.13 -12.51 -7.96
C GLY A 81 -5.24 -11.31 -7.61
N LEU A 82 -4.94 -11.10 -6.32
CA LEU A 82 -4.05 -10.01 -5.90
C LEU A 82 -2.65 -10.09 -6.54
N GLY A 83 -2.06 -11.28 -6.57
CA GLY A 83 -0.75 -11.49 -7.23
C GLY A 83 -0.78 -11.12 -8.71
N GLY A 84 -1.83 -11.55 -9.44
CA GLY A 84 -2.01 -11.20 -10.85
C GLY A 84 -2.24 -9.70 -11.08
N PHE A 85 -2.92 -9.02 -10.15
CA PHE A 85 -3.05 -7.56 -10.16
C PHE A 85 -1.68 -6.88 -10.02
N LEU A 86 -0.88 -7.28 -9.03
CA LEU A 86 0.46 -6.72 -8.81
C LEU A 86 1.39 -6.99 -9.99
N GLU A 87 1.35 -8.21 -10.54
CA GLU A 87 2.13 -8.58 -11.73
C GLU A 87 1.71 -7.76 -12.96
N ALA A 88 0.40 -7.56 -13.18
CA ALA A 88 -0.09 -6.74 -14.28
C ALA A 88 0.40 -5.29 -14.16
N VAL A 89 0.39 -4.73 -12.96
CA VAL A 89 0.92 -3.39 -12.68
C VAL A 89 2.42 -3.34 -12.97
N SER A 90 3.21 -4.30 -12.47
CA SER A 90 4.68 -4.31 -12.66
C SER A 90 5.13 -4.49 -14.10
N ARG A 91 4.24 -4.85 -15.03
CA ARG A 91 4.55 -4.86 -16.48
C ARG A 91 4.64 -3.46 -17.08
N PHE A 92 4.02 -2.47 -16.46
CA PHE A 92 3.96 -1.09 -16.97
C PHE A 92 4.75 -0.09 -16.14
N ILE A 93 5.19 -0.49 -14.93
CA ILE A 93 6.02 0.34 -14.05
C ILE A 93 7.20 -0.48 -13.53
N SER A 94 8.32 0.17 -13.27
CA SER A 94 9.51 -0.50 -12.73
C SER A 94 9.18 -1.25 -11.43
N PRO A 95 9.63 -2.51 -11.28
CA PRO A 95 9.46 -3.25 -10.04
C PRO A 95 10.23 -2.55 -8.89
N PRO A 96 9.79 -2.75 -7.63
CA PRO A 96 10.52 -2.23 -6.49
C PRO A 96 11.89 -2.90 -6.33
N GLU A 97 12.86 -2.16 -5.81
CA GLU A 97 14.21 -2.64 -5.48
C GLU A 97 14.25 -3.38 -4.12
N PHE A 98 13.15 -3.39 -3.37
CA PHE A 98 12.98 -4.14 -2.13
C PHE A 98 12.13 -5.40 -2.29
N PRO A 99 12.30 -6.40 -1.41
CA PRO A 99 11.50 -7.62 -1.47
C PRO A 99 10.00 -7.35 -1.26
N LEU A 100 9.16 -7.92 -2.13
CA LEU A 100 7.69 -7.86 -2.09
C LEU A 100 7.11 -9.28 -1.92
#